data_AF-A0A1W9RW84-F1
#
_entry.id   AF-A0A1W9RW84-F1
#
_cell.length_a   1.000
_cell.length_b   1.000
_cell.length_c   1.000
_cell.angle_alpha   90.00
_cell.angle_beta   90.00
_cell.angle_gamma   90.00
#
_symmetry.space_group_name_H-M   'P 1'
#
loop_
_entity.id
_entity.type
_entity.pdbx_description
1 polymer ?
#
loop_
_entity_poly.entity_id
_entity_poly.type
_entity_poly.pdbx_seq_one_letter_code
_entity_poly.pdbx_strand_id
1 'polypeptide(L)'
;MRFAPPKESVLLAIVDAFFELLALFVAFVVRFRLGVGGETLYKPSPASYIVPWLVLAVFWFVIFYAHNLYVKTRFTTILADVSSLFKAVFIGILILAAITADPEQPLRIPRFIIFTYWGSLFILLAVERAIFRRTVRSLWKKGVDNSRVLVVGEPGYSKLITGYISSHPELGATAVTSGQQADFDEVVIALENPKDSEIIEILAGIPQKGKLFRVISGITDVLKGKRVSNIYGVPTVVVKFNILSEWGRIGKGMFEIAFVSLLLAAFLPFFLLWVLFLYAKGGKFKNIEAVSVSSERFCFPVLTSRFFPFLELFLLLPEVLKGKITLVGPLFFSPEAYERLSDKPAMRLFAGQNVRSGVISLSRFYLLSHPGDIETAIEYDIFYIEGWTIFLDLEIIVRAIFTPLIWRLYRYDDRG
;
A
#
# COMPACT_ATOMS: atom_id res chain seq x y z
N MET A 1 11.81 14.13 -4.59
CA MET A 1 11.57 13.05 -5.56
C MET A 1 10.92 11.91 -4.77
N ARG A 2 9.59 11.76 -4.78
CA ARG A 2 8.83 10.85 -5.67
C ARG A 2 9.63 9.57 -5.90
N PHE A 3 9.28 8.51 -5.16
CA PHE A 3 9.81 7.17 -5.41
C PHE A 3 9.09 6.68 -6.66
N ALA A 4 9.52 7.17 -7.83
CA ALA A 4 9.14 6.59 -9.09
C ALA A 4 9.35 5.07 -8.97
N PRO A 5 8.44 4.23 -9.51
CA PRO A 5 8.66 2.80 -9.53
C PRO A 5 10.08 2.55 -10.05
N PRO A 6 10.84 1.63 -9.44
CA PRO A 6 12.18 1.31 -9.90
C PRO A 6 12.14 1.16 -11.42
N LYS A 7 13.12 1.71 -12.15
CA LYS A 7 13.13 1.64 -13.63
C LYS A 7 12.90 0.21 -14.13
N GLU A 8 13.36 -0.75 -13.34
CA GLU A 8 13.22 -2.19 -13.47
C GLU A 8 11.75 -2.68 -13.39
N SER A 9 10.92 -2.09 -12.54
CA SER A 9 9.48 -2.41 -12.43
C SER A 9 8.71 -1.98 -13.67
N VAL A 10 9.01 -0.78 -14.20
CA VAL A 10 8.41 -0.28 -15.45
C VAL A 10 8.88 -1.14 -16.62
N LEU A 11 10.18 -1.44 -16.68
CA LEU A 11 10.73 -2.33 -17.70
C LEU A 11 10.08 -3.72 -17.65
N LEU A 12 9.90 -4.30 -16.45
CA LEU A 12 9.21 -5.58 -16.29
C LEU A 12 7.78 -5.51 -16.82
N ALA A 13 7.01 -4.47 -16.50
CA ALA A 13 5.64 -4.34 -16.98
C ALA A 13 5.55 -4.26 -18.52
N ILE A 14 6.50 -3.57 -19.16
CA ILE A 14 6.60 -3.51 -20.63
C ILE A 14 6.93 -4.89 -21.21
N VAL A 15 7.86 -5.60 -20.59
CA VAL A 15 8.26 -6.95 -21.01
C VAL A 15 7.10 -7.94 -20.82
N ASP A 16 6.40 -7.92 -19.68
CA ASP A 16 5.22 -8.75 -19.41
C ASP A 16 4.15 -8.52 -20.49
N ALA A 17 3.85 -7.26 -20.83
CA ALA A 17 2.87 -6.93 -21.88
C ALA A 17 3.25 -7.52 -23.26
N PHE A 18 4.55 -7.48 -23.62
CA PHE A 18 5.02 -8.10 -24.85
C PHE A 18 4.86 -9.62 -24.84
N PHE A 19 5.25 -10.29 -23.75
CA PHE A 19 5.16 -11.75 -23.64
C PHE A 19 3.72 -12.25 -23.52
N GLU A 20 2.82 -11.44 -22.98
CA GLU A 20 1.39 -11.73 -22.97
C GLU A 20 0.80 -11.69 -24.39
N LEU A 21 1.09 -10.63 -25.16
CA LEU A 21 0.68 -10.57 -26.57
C LEU A 21 1.29 -11.70 -27.40
N LEU A 22 2.53 -12.09 -27.11
CA LEU A 22 3.16 -13.25 -27.71
C LEU A 22 2.44 -14.55 -27.34
N ALA A 23 2.03 -14.72 -26.07
CA ALA A 23 1.27 -15.89 -25.63
C ALA A 23 -0.09 -15.98 -26.33
N LEU A 24 -0.79 -14.85 -26.49
CA LEU A 24 -2.03 -14.76 -27.25
C LEU A 24 -1.84 -15.14 -28.73
N PHE A 25 -0.76 -14.66 -29.35
CA PHE A 25 -0.40 -15.02 -30.71
C PHE A 25 -0.07 -16.51 -30.85
N VAL A 26 0.70 -17.07 -29.92
CA VAL A 26 1.01 -18.51 -29.88
C VAL A 26 -0.26 -19.33 -29.74
N ALA A 27 -1.16 -18.97 -28.82
CA ALA A 27 -2.45 -19.64 -28.64
C ALA A 27 -3.30 -19.57 -29.91
N PHE A 28 -3.30 -18.42 -30.61
CA PHE A 28 -3.97 -18.25 -31.89
C PHE A 28 -3.41 -19.18 -32.97
N VAL A 29 -2.07 -19.26 -33.11
CA VAL A 29 -1.42 -20.14 -34.09
C VAL A 29 -1.71 -21.60 -33.78
N VAL A 30 -1.59 -22.02 -32.52
CA VAL A 30 -1.89 -23.38 -32.06
C VAL A 30 -3.34 -23.74 -32.40
N ARG A 31 -4.28 -22.82 -32.20
CA ARG A 31 -5.69 -23.07 -32.48
C ARG A 31 -6.03 -23.12 -33.97
N PHE A 32 -5.64 -22.11 -34.74
CA PHE A 32 -6.15 -21.86 -36.09
C PHE A 32 -5.20 -22.29 -37.21
N ARG A 33 -3.92 -22.50 -36.92
CA ARG A 33 -2.94 -23.00 -37.89
C ARG A 33 -2.61 -24.47 -37.66
N LEU A 34 -2.38 -24.87 -36.41
CA LEU A 34 -2.06 -26.25 -36.05
C LEU A 34 -3.30 -27.13 -35.80
N GLY A 35 -4.49 -26.52 -35.72
CA GLY A 35 -5.76 -27.26 -35.63
C GLY A 35 -5.97 -27.98 -34.29
N VAL A 36 -5.23 -27.61 -33.25
CA VAL A 36 -5.31 -28.28 -31.95
C VAL A 36 -6.65 -27.92 -31.28
N GLY A 37 -7.41 -28.94 -30.86
CA GLY A 37 -8.78 -28.79 -30.35
C GLY A 37 -9.89 -28.90 -31.40
N GLY A 38 -9.58 -29.46 -32.58
CA GLY A 38 -10.53 -29.80 -33.66
C GLY A 38 -10.40 -28.89 -34.88
N GLU A 39 -10.70 -29.40 -36.07
CA GLU A 39 -10.62 -28.62 -37.31
C GLU A 39 -11.58 -27.42 -37.30
N THR A 40 -11.06 -26.25 -37.65
CA THR A 40 -11.88 -25.05 -37.88
C THR A 40 -12.04 -24.83 -39.37
N LEU A 41 -13.28 -24.87 -39.85
CA LEU A 41 -13.63 -24.49 -41.22
C LEU A 41 -13.27 -23.02 -41.52
N TYR A 42 -13.28 -22.17 -40.48
CA TYR A 42 -12.93 -20.76 -40.57
C TYR A 42 -11.51 -20.51 -40.04
N LYS A 43 -10.64 -19.94 -40.88
CA LYS A 43 -9.26 -19.52 -40.54
C LYS A 43 -9.18 -17.99 -40.52
N PRO A 44 -9.48 -17.35 -39.38
CA PRO A 44 -9.44 -15.88 -39.30
C PRO A 44 -8.03 -15.33 -39.57
N SER A 45 -7.99 -14.06 -39.98
CA SER A 45 -6.73 -13.30 -40.00
C SER A 45 -6.36 -12.86 -38.57
N PRO A 46 -5.07 -12.74 -38.22
CA PRO A 46 -4.66 -12.21 -36.91
C PRO A 46 -5.22 -10.81 -36.62
N ALA A 47 -5.45 -10.01 -37.66
CA ALA A 47 -5.97 -8.64 -37.54
C ALA A 47 -7.32 -8.56 -36.82
N SER A 48 -8.19 -9.57 -36.96
CA SER A 48 -9.50 -9.57 -36.29
C SER A 48 -9.43 -9.74 -34.77
N TYR A 49 -8.25 -10.10 -34.24
CA TYR A 49 -8.03 -10.34 -32.81
C TYR A 49 -7.25 -9.24 -32.11
N ILE A 50 -6.80 -8.21 -32.83
CA ILE A 50 -6.02 -7.10 -32.24
C ILE A 50 -6.77 -6.42 -31.09
N VAL A 51 -8.05 -6.07 -31.29
CA VAL A 51 -8.84 -5.41 -30.25
C VAL A 51 -9.05 -6.31 -29.02
N PRO A 52 -9.51 -7.57 -29.16
CA PRO A 52 -9.55 -8.51 -28.04
C PRO A 52 -8.22 -8.68 -27.32
N TRP A 53 -7.09 -8.73 -28.03
CA TRP A 53 -5.77 -8.88 -27.43
C TRP A 53 -5.36 -7.64 -26.62
N LEU A 54 -5.64 -6.44 -27.11
CA LEU A 54 -5.39 -5.21 -26.35
C LEU A 54 -6.26 -5.13 -25.08
N VAL A 55 -7.52 -5.56 -25.15
CA VAL A 55 -8.40 -5.64 -23.98
C VAL A 55 -7.85 -6.64 -22.95
N LEU A 56 -7.39 -7.80 -23.40
CA LEU A 56 -6.74 -8.79 -22.53
C LEU A 56 -5.44 -8.26 -21.92
N ALA A 57 -4.65 -7.48 -22.68
CA ALA A 57 -3.43 -6.85 -22.17
C ALA A 57 -3.70 -5.89 -21.01
N VAL A 58 -4.73 -5.06 -21.13
CA VAL A 58 -5.15 -4.20 -20.03
C VAL A 58 -5.66 -5.02 -18.85
N PHE A 59 -6.44 -6.08 -19.10
CA PHE A 59 -6.94 -6.97 -18.06
C PHE A 59 -5.81 -7.62 -17.26
N TRP A 60 -4.82 -8.21 -17.93
CA TRP A 60 -3.69 -8.86 -17.28
C TRP A 60 -2.79 -7.87 -16.56
N PHE A 61 -2.56 -6.69 -17.14
CA PHE A 61 -1.86 -5.61 -16.45
C PHE A 61 -2.51 -5.28 -15.10
N VAL A 62 -3.84 -5.12 -15.07
CA VAL A 62 -4.60 -4.85 -13.82
C VAL A 62 -4.45 -6.01 -12.83
N ILE A 63 -4.57 -7.26 -13.26
CA ILE A 63 -4.43 -8.44 -12.39
C ILE A 63 -3.02 -8.52 -11.79
N PHE A 64 -1.98 -8.37 -12.61
CA PHE A 64 -0.59 -8.44 -12.16
C PHE A 64 -0.22 -7.28 -11.25
N TYR A 65 -0.77 -6.10 -11.54
CA TYR A 65 -0.66 -4.94 -10.70
C TYR A 65 -1.29 -5.18 -9.31
N ALA A 66 -2.53 -5.70 -9.27
CA ALA A 66 -3.23 -6.02 -8.03
C ALA A 66 -2.51 -7.10 -7.18
N HIS A 67 -1.81 -8.03 -7.83
CA HIS A 67 -1.01 -9.07 -7.17
C HIS A 67 0.40 -8.62 -6.78
N ASN A 68 0.74 -7.32 -6.95
CA ASN A 68 2.05 -6.76 -6.68
C ASN A 68 3.20 -7.45 -7.43
N LEU A 69 2.95 -8.01 -8.62
CA LEU A 69 3.96 -8.72 -9.39
C LEU A 69 5.07 -7.82 -9.95
N TYR A 70 4.83 -6.51 -9.97
CA TYR A 70 5.79 -5.49 -10.40
C TYR A 70 6.58 -4.89 -9.24
N VAL A 71 6.22 -5.18 -7.98
CA VAL A 71 6.97 -4.74 -6.81
C VAL A 71 8.16 -5.67 -6.62
N LYS A 72 9.30 -5.31 -7.20
CA LYS A 72 10.52 -6.09 -7.02
C LYS A 72 11.12 -5.80 -5.65
N THR A 73 11.22 -6.84 -4.85
CA THR A 73 12.16 -6.87 -3.74
C THR A 73 13.39 -7.64 -4.21
N ARG A 74 14.59 -7.13 -3.94
CA ARG A 74 15.88 -7.73 -4.32
C ARG A 74 16.08 -9.15 -3.73
N PHE A 75 15.13 -9.61 -2.90
CA PHE A 75 15.22 -10.76 -2.01
C PHE A 75 14.16 -11.85 -2.24
N THR A 76 13.39 -11.83 -3.34
CA THR A 76 12.46 -12.95 -3.62
C THR A 76 13.19 -14.18 -4.14
N THR A 77 12.75 -15.38 -3.76
CA THR A 77 13.19 -16.63 -4.38
C THR A 77 12.49 -16.84 -5.73
N ILE A 78 13.08 -17.66 -6.61
CA ILE A 78 12.45 -18.02 -7.89
C ILE A 78 11.09 -18.70 -7.62
N LEU A 79 11.03 -19.56 -6.61
CA LEU A 79 9.79 -20.24 -6.24
C LEU A 79 8.71 -19.25 -5.76
N ALA A 80 9.08 -18.22 -5.01
CA ALA A 80 8.14 -17.19 -4.58
C ALA A 80 7.59 -16.37 -5.76
N ASP A 81 8.44 -16.00 -6.72
CA ASP A 81 8.02 -15.31 -7.95
C ASP A 81 7.08 -16.19 -8.78
N VAL A 82 7.46 -17.45 -9.01
CA VAL A 82 6.65 -18.41 -9.79
C VAL A 82 5.32 -18.69 -9.08
N SER A 83 5.32 -18.83 -7.76
CA SER A 83 4.08 -19.03 -6.98
C SER A 83 3.16 -17.82 -7.07
N SER A 84 3.73 -16.61 -7.00
CA SER A 84 2.94 -15.37 -7.07
C SER A 84 2.36 -15.18 -8.48
N LEU A 85 3.16 -15.44 -9.52
CA LEU A 85 2.73 -15.47 -10.90
C LEU A 85 1.61 -16.50 -11.11
N PHE A 86 1.80 -17.72 -10.61
CA PHE A 86 0.81 -18.79 -10.71
C PHE A 86 -0.53 -18.37 -10.10
N LYS A 87 -0.52 -17.80 -8.89
CA LYS A 87 -1.75 -17.31 -8.23
C LYS A 87 -2.47 -16.25 -9.08
N ALA A 88 -1.74 -15.25 -9.57
CA ALA A 88 -2.31 -14.18 -10.37
C ALA A 88 -2.88 -14.70 -11.70
N VAL A 89 -2.14 -15.55 -12.40
CA VAL A 89 -2.57 -16.20 -13.65
C VAL A 89 -3.78 -17.08 -13.41
N PHE A 90 -3.77 -17.89 -12.34
CA PHE A 90 -4.88 -18.76 -11.98
C PHE A 90 -6.17 -17.96 -11.71
N ILE A 91 -6.09 -16.92 -10.87
CA ILE A 91 -7.21 -16.03 -10.56
C ILE A 91 -7.71 -15.33 -11.84
N GLY A 92 -6.80 -14.78 -12.65
CA GLY A 92 -7.16 -14.10 -13.88
C GLY A 92 -7.91 -15.02 -14.86
N ILE A 93 -7.52 -16.29 -14.96
CA ILE A 93 -8.23 -17.25 -15.81
C ILE A 93 -9.57 -17.66 -15.25
N LEU A 94 -9.73 -17.81 -13.94
CA LEU A 94 -11.05 -18.05 -13.37
C LEU A 94 -12.01 -16.90 -13.69
N ILE A 95 -11.53 -15.65 -13.62
CA ILE A 95 -12.31 -14.47 -14.00
C ILE A 95 -12.64 -14.48 -15.49
N LEU A 96 -11.66 -14.72 -16.36
CA LEU A 96 -11.89 -14.81 -17.81
C LEU A 96 -12.87 -15.94 -18.16
N ALA A 97 -12.72 -17.10 -17.54
CA ALA A 97 -13.62 -18.24 -17.72
C ALA A 97 -15.05 -17.91 -17.26
N ALA A 98 -15.22 -17.14 -16.18
CA ALA A 98 -16.52 -16.71 -15.71
C ALA A 98 -17.17 -15.66 -16.64
N ILE A 99 -16.41 -14.67 -17.12
CA ILE A 99 -16.91 -13.62 -18.02
C ILE A 99 -17.25 -14.17 -19.41
N THR A 100 -16.44 -15.13 -19.89
CA THR A 100 -16.65 -15.77 -21.20
C THR A 100 -17.55 -17.00 -21.14
N ALA A 101 -18.08 -17.34 -19.95
CA ALA A 101 -19.05 -18.41 -19.82
C ALA A 101 -20.36 -18.00 -20.49
N ASP A 102 -20.77 -18.73 -21.51
CA ASP A 102 -22.09 -18.64 -22.12
C ASP A 102 -23.03 -19.65 -21.41
N PRO A 103 -24.05 -19.20 -20.65
CA PRO A 103 -24.99 -20.09 -19.98
C PRO A 103 -25.87 -20.88 -20.96
N GLU A 104 -26.13 -20.32 -22.14
CA GLU A 104 -26.97 -20.95 -23.16
C GLU A 104 -26.18 -21.96 -23.98
N GLN A 105 -24.87 -21.76 -24.14
CA GLN A 105 -23.98 -22.67 -24.88
C GLN A 105 -22.67 -22.95 -24.14
N PRO A 106 -22.71 -23.70 -23.02
CA PRO A 106 -21.56 -23.90 -22.12
C PRO A 106 -20.36 -24.61 -22.76
N LEU A 107 -20.48 -25.14 -23.98
CA LEU A 107 -19.45 -25.88 -24.71
C LEU A 107 -18.99 -25.20 -26.02
N ARG A 108 -19.49 -23.99 -26.37
CA ARG A 108 -19.26 -23.40 -27.71
C ARG A 108 -17.88 -22.76 -27.89
N ILE A 109 -17.34 -22.12 -26.85
CA ILE A 109 -15.91 -21.76 -26.84
C ILE A 109 -15.16 -23.05 -26.57
N PRO A 110 -14.28 -23.53 -27.47
CA PRO A 110 -13.46 -24.68 -27.17
C PRO A 110 -12.65 -24.32 -25.93
N ARG A 111 -13.02 -24.85 -24.76
CA ARG A 111 -12.35 -24.61 -23.46
C ARG A 111 -10.84 -24.92 -23.55
N PHE A 112 -10.50 -25.71 -24.55
CA PHE A 112 -9.15 -25.97 -25.02
C PHE A 112 -8.33 -24.72 -25.40
N ILE A 113 -8.93 -23.67 -25.99
CA ILE A 113 -8.24 -22.39 -26.26
C ILE A 113 -7.82 -21.72 -24.96
N ILE A 114 -8.71 -21.71 -23.96
CA ILE A 114 -8.42 -21.10 -22.66
C ILE A 114 -7.29 -21.88 -21.98
N PHE A 115 -7.30 -23.21 -22.08
CA PHE A 115 -6.25 -24.06 -21.50
C PHE A 115 -4.89 -23.92 -22.21
N THR A 116 -4.88 -23.88 -23.54
CA THR A 116 -3.64 -23.67 -24.32
C THR A 116 -3.09 -22.26 -24.14
N TYR A 117 -3.97 -21.25 -24.08
CA TYR A 117 -3.59 -19.89 -23.71
C TYR A 117 -3.02 -19.84 -22.30
N TRP A 118 -3.67 -20.46 -21.31
CA TRP A 118 -3.17 -20.52 -19.95
C TRP A 118 -1.76 -21.11 -19.85
N GLY A 119 -1.57 -22.29 -20.45
CA GLY A 119 -0.29 -22.98 -20.41
C GLY A 119 0.81 -22.16 -21.09
N SER A 120 0.55 -21.63 -22.28
CA SER A 120 1.51 -20.79 -23.01
C SER A 120 1.83 -19.49 -22.25
N LEU A 121 0.82 -18.81 -21.71
CA LEU A 121 0.98 -17.59 -20.91
C LEU A 121 1.86 -17.85 -19.68
N PHE A 122 1.52 -18.86 -18.88
CA PHE A 122 2.28 -19.16 -17.66
C PHE A 122 3.73 -19.55 -17.98
N ILE A 123 3.94 -20.42 -18.97
CA ILE A 123 5.29 -20.86 -19.35
C ILE A 123 6.12 -19.69 -19.87
N LEU A 124 5.58 -18.89 -20.78
CA LEU A 124 6.29 -17.74 -21.36
C LEU A 124 6.64 -16.72 -20.29
N LEU A 125 5.70 -16.36 -19.40
CA LEU A 125 5.97 -15.45 -18.29
C LEU A 125 6.93 -16.03 -17.25
N ALA A 126 6.90 -17.34 -16.98
CA ALA A 126 7.86 -17.97 -16.07
C ALA A 126 9.29 -17.93 -16.64
N VAL A 127 9.44 -18.19 -17.94
CA VAL A 127 10.73 -18.10 -18.66
C VAL A 127 11.21 -16.66 -18.71
N GLU A 128 10.33 -15.72 -19.06
CA GLU A 128 10.57 -14.28 -19.06
C GLU A 128 11.09 -13.81 -17.70
N ARG A 129 10.42 -14.15 -16.59
CA ARG A 129 10.89 -13.82 -15.24
C ARG A 129 12.27 -14.40 -14.92
N ALA A 130 12.55 -15.63 -15.34
CA ALA A 130 13.85 -16.25 -15.12
C ALA A 130 14.97 -15.49 -15.89
N ILE A 131 14.72 -15.14 -17.15
CA ILE A 131 15.64 -14.37 -18.00
C ILE A 131 15.83 -12.96 -17.46
N PHE A 132 14.72 -12.27 -17.13
CA PHE A 132 14.74 -10.93 -16.58
C PHE A 132 15.55 -10.88 -15.28
N ARG A 133 15.30 -11.82 -14.35
CA ARG A 133 16.04 -11.94 -13.09
C ARG A 133 17.53 -12.15 -13.34
N ARG A 134 17.89 -13.06 -14.25
CA ARG A 134 19.30 -13.33 -14.57
C ARG A 134 19.99 -12.08 -15.14
N THR A 135 19.29 -11.35 -16.00
CA THR A 135 19.79 -10.11 -16.62
C THR A 135 19.98 -9.02 -15.58
N VAL A 136 18.97 -8.74 -14.76
CA VAL A 136 19.05 -7.72 -13.71
C VAL A 136 20.12 -8.05 -12.67
N ARG A 137 20.21 -9.30 -12.19
CA ARG A 137 21.28 -9.71 -11.27
C ARG A 137 22.67 -9.56 -11.88
N SER A 138 22.81 -9.80 -13.19
CA SER A 138 24.08 -9.57 -13.90
C SER A 138 24.45 -8.09 -13.95
N LEU A 139 23.46 -7.20 -14.12
CA LEU A 139 23.66 -5.75 -14.08
C LEU A 139 24.03 -5.26 -12.67
N TRP A 140 23.34 -5.77 -11.65
CA TRP A 140 23.66 -5.49 -10.24
C TRP A 140 25.08 -5.94 -9.85
N LYS A 141 25.51 -7.12 -10.31
CA LYS A 141 26.91 -7.57 -10.12
C LYS A 141 27.94 -6.62 -10.73
N LYS A 142 27.56 -5.87 -11.77
CA LYS A 142 28.41 -4.86 -12.43
C LYS A 142 28.30 -3.47 -11.79
N GLY A 143 27.53 -3.33 -10.71
CA GLY A 143 27.33 -2.07 -9.99
C GLY A 143 26.27 -1.14 -10.58
N VAL A 144 25.50 -1.59 -11.58
CA VAL A 144 24.38 -0.80 -12.13
C VAL A 144 23.22 -0.85 -11.14
N ASP A 145 22.67 0.31 -10.76
CA ASP A 145 21.55 0.44 -9.82
C ASP A 145 21.84 -0.15 -8.41
N ASN A 146 23.07 0.02 -7.91
CA ASN A 146 23.43 -0.41 -6.56
C ASN A 146 22.80 0.47 -5.48
N SER A 147 22.07 -0.13 -4.54
CA SER A 147 21.53 0.57 -3.37
C SER A 147 22.57 0.61 -2.26
N ARG A 148 22.83 1.80 -1.74
CA ARG A 148 23.70 1.98 -0.57
C ARG A 148 22.90 1.71 0.69
N VAL A 149 23.32 0.72 1.47
CA VAL A 149 22.58 0.22 2.64
C VAL A 149 23.32 0.62 3.90
N LEU A 150 22.74 1.52 4.68
CA LEU A 150 23.23 1.85 6.02
C LEU A 150 22.76 0.77 7.00
N VAL A 151 23.70 0.06 7.62
CA VAL A 151 23.37 -0.93 8.66
C VAL A 151 23.61 -0.28 10.03
N VAL A 152 22.55 -0.21 10.84
CA VAL A 152 22.57 0.40 12.18
C VAL A 152 22.12 -0.63 13.20
N GLY A 153 22.84 -0.79 14.30
CA GLY A 153 22.47 -1.69 15.37
C GLY A 153 23.67 -2.34 16.03
N GLU A 154 23.48 -3.52 16.58
CA GLU A 154 24.51 -4.21 17.35
C GLU A 154 25.71 -4.60 16.48
N PRO A 155 26.96 -4.51 17.00
CA PRO A 155 28.16 -4.83 16.23
C PRO A 155 28.18 -6.25 15.66
N GLY A 156 27.58 -7.22 16.35
CA GLY A 156 27.49 -8.61 15.90
C GLY A 156 26.63 -8.76 14.66
N TYR A 157 25.35 -8.37 14.75
CA TYR A 157 24.40 -8.42 13.63
C TYR A 157 24.81 -7.51 12.47
N SER A 158 25.30 -6.31 12.77
CA SER A 158 25.76 -5.37 11.75
C SER A 158 26.90 -5.94 10.91
N LYS A 159 27.86 -6.63 11.55
CA LYS A 159 28.94 -7.34 10.83
C LYS A 159 28.43 -8.51 9.99
N LEU A 160 27.48 -9.30 10.50
CA LEU A 160 26.90 -10.41 9.74
C LEU A 160 26.21 -9.92 8.46
N ILE A 161 25.38 -8.88 8.56
CA ILE A 161 24.65 -8.32 7.42
C ILE A 161 25.61 -7.66 6.43
N THR A 162 26.55 -6.85 6.93
CA THR A 162 27.58 -6.20 6.10
C THR A 162 28.43 -7.24 5.36
N GLY A 163 28.81 -8.32 6.04
CA GLY A 163 29.55 -9.44 5.44
C GLY A 163 28.72 -10.20 4.40
N TYR A 164 27.43 -10.39 4.64
CA TYR A 164 26.53 -11.02 3.67
C TYR A 164 26.34 -10.16 2.42
N ILE A 165 26.10 -8.85 2.59
CA ILE A 165 26.00 -7.89 1.48
C ILE A 165 27.27 -7.90 0.65
N SER A 166 28.43 -7.85 1.31
CA SER A 166 29.73 -7.82 0.64
C SER A 166 30.05 -9.13 -0.11
N SER A 167 29.56 -10.27 0.39
CA SER A 167 29.77 -11.59 -0.24
C SER A 167 28.78 -11.91 -1.37
N HIS A 168 27.70 -11.13 -1.54
CA HIS A 168 26.67 -11.37 -2.56
C HIS A 168 26.39 -10.13 -3.44
N PRO A 169 27.30 -9.78 -4.38
CA PRO A 169 27.12 -8.64 -5.28
C PRO A 169 25.85 -8.71 -6.15
N GLU A 170 25.29 -9.90 -6.39
CA GLU A 170 24.01 -10.08 -7.09
C GLU A 170 22.79 -9.52 -6.37
N LEU A 171 22.93 -9.04 -5.14
CA LEU A 171 21.86 -8.34 -4.43
C LEU A 171 21.78 -6.88 -4.86
N GLY A 172 22.81 -6.38 -5.55
CA GLY A 172 22.92 -4.98 -5.92
C GLY A 172 23.04 -4.05 -4.72
N ALA A 173 23.44 -4.56 -3.55
CA ALA A 173 23.53 -3.77 -2.33
C ALA A 173 24.99 -3.49 -1.99
N THR A 174 25.28 -2.31 -1.46
CA THR A 174 26.61 -1.97 -0.92
C THR A 174 26.42 -1.45 0.49
N ALA A 175 27.00 -2.16 1.46
CA ALA A 175 26.90 -1.77 2.86
C ALA A 175 27.74 -0.53 3.14
N VAL A 176 27.15 0.43 3.86
CA VAL A 176 27.78 1.67 4.29
C VAL A 176 27.82 1.66 5.82
N THR A 177 28.99 1.88 6.39
CA THR A 177 29.16 1.95 7.85
C THR A 177 28.83 3.36 8.36
N SER A 178 28.20 3.41 9.54
CA SER A 178 27.74 4.60 10.29
C SER A 178 28.76 5.75 10.46
N GLY A 179 30.05 5.51 10.18
CA GLY A 179 31.14 6.49 10.36
C GLY A 179 31.27 7.58 9.29
N GLN A 180 30.46 7.57 8.24
CA GLN A 180 30.45 8.66 7.25
C GLN A 180 29.04 9.12 6.97
N GLN A 181 28.92 10.44 6.82
CA GLN A 181 27.80 11.21 6.28
C GLN A 181 27.58 10.85 4.80
N ALA A 182 27.50 9.56 4.53
CA ALA A 182 27.39 8.97 3.22
C ALA A 182 25.91 8.96 2.86
N ASP A 183 25.61 9.46 1.68
CA ASP A 183 24.27 9.33 1.11
C ASP A 183 23.97 7.82 0.94
N PHE A 184 22.89 7.34 1.58
CA PHE A 184 22.45 5.94 1.59
C PHE A 184 21.04 5.85 1.04
N ASP A 185 20.62 4.76 0.40
CA ASP A 185 19.27 4.63 -0.19
C ASP A 185 18.35 3.76 0.70
N GLU A 186 18.95 2.91 1.53
CA GLU A 186 18.28 1.96 2.42
C GLU A 186 18.94 1.95 3.80
N VAL A 187 18.15 1.68 4.84
CA VAL A 187 18.57 1.56 6.24
C VAL A 187 18.10 0.22 6.76
N VAL A 188 19.02 -0.57 7.31
CA VAL A 188 18.76 -1.85 7.96
C VAL A 188 19.07 -1.72 9.44
N ILE A 189 18.04 -1.78 10.27
CA ILE A 189 18.13 -1.78 11.74
C ILE A 189 18.33 -3.23 12.18
N ALA A 190 19.48 -3.52 12.80
CA ALA A 190 19.96 -4.85 13.13
C ALA A 190 20.09 -5.00 14.66
N LEU A 191 18.97 -5.29 15.33
CA LEU A 191 18.87 -5.35 16.79
C LEU A 191 18.37 -6.72 17.26
N GLU A 192 18.87 -7.19 18.40
CA GLU A 192 18.39 -8.42 19.03
C GLU A 192 17.16 -8.13 19.91
N ASN A 193 15.97 -8.56 19.48
CA ASN A 193 14.68 -8.30 20.16
C ASN A 193 14.42 -6.81 20.48
N PRO A 194 14.40 -5.94 19.45
CA PRO A 194 14.17 -4.51 19.68
C PRO A 194 12.81 -4.24 20.31
N LYS A 195 12.75 -3.27 21.23
CA LYS A 195 11.49 -2.67 21.66
C LYS A 195 10.99 -1.70 20.60
N ASP A 196 9.68 -1.57 20.45
CA ASP A 196 9.07 -0.64 19.47
C ASP A 196 9.58 0.80 19.67
N SER A 197 9.77 1.23 20.92
CA SER A 197 10.31 2.56 21.26
C SER A 197 11.74 2.79 20.75
N GLU A 198 12.59 1.76 20.76
CA GLU A 198 13.98 1.84 20.31
C GLU A 198 14.06 1.93 18.78
N ILE A 199 13.20 1.18 18.08
CA ILE A 199 13.04 1.29 16.62
C ILE A 199 12.61 2.71 16.25
N ILE A 200 11.58 3.23 16.92
CA ILE A 200 11.06 4.59 16.66
C ILE A 200 12.15 5.64 16.89
N GLU A 201 12.96 5.52 17.94
CA GLU A 201 14.04 6.45 18.24
C GLU A 201 15.12 6.47 17.14
N ILE A 202 15.58 5.29 16.71
CA ILE A 202 16.56 5.16 15.63
C ILE A 202 16.01 5.74 14.32
N LEU A 203 14.74 5.43 14.01
CA LEU A 203 14.09 5.96 12.81
C LEU A 203 13.96 7.49 12.88
N ALA A 204 13.55 8.04 14.00
CA ALA A 204 13.41 9.49 14.18
C ALA A 204 14.74 10.25 13.99
N GLY A 205 15.88 9.59 14.26
CA GLY A 205 17.22 10.14 14.03
C GLY A 205 17.67 10.14 12.57
N ILE A 206 16.96 9.47 11.67
CA ILE A 206 17.36 9.27 10.28
C ILE A 206 16.42 10.04 9.32
N PRO A 207 16.93 10.75 8.29
CA PRO A 207 16.11 11.39 7.28
C PRO A 207 15.16 10.39 6.60
N GLN A 208 13.84 10.59 6.79
CA GLN A 208 12.81 9.66 6.30
C GLN A 208 12.59 9.72 4.79
N LYS A 209 12.82 10.90 4.19
CA LYS A 209 12.42 11.17 2.81
C LYS A 209 13.33 10.45 1.82
N GLY A 210 12.76 9.56 1.02
CA GLY A 210 13.49 8.89 -0.06
C GLY A 210 14.35 7.72 0.40
N LYS A 211 14.17 7.22 1.63
CA LYS A 211 14.95 6.11 2.20
C LYS A 211 14.06 4.91 2.50
N LEU A 212 14.56 3.69 2.27
CA LEU A 212 13.86 2.46 2.60
C LEU A 212 14.32 1.95 3.97
N PHE A 213 13.41 1.74 4.91
CA PHE A 213 13.75 1.20 6.24
C PHE A 213 13.38 -0.27 6.35
N ARG A 214 14.26 -1.05 6.97
CA ARG A 214 14.05 -2.47 7.28
C ARG A 214 14.55 -2.73 8.69
N VAL A 215 13.78 -3.48 9.47
CA VAL A 215 14.19 -3.92 10.82
C VAL A 215 14.45 -5.41 10.76
N ILE A 216 15.48 -5.89 11.46
CA ILE A 216 15.74 -7.30 11.68
C ILE A 216 15.41 -7.60 13.14
N SER A 217 14.58 -8.61 13.35
CA SER A 217 14.22 -9.10 14.69
C SER A 217 14.40 -10.61 14.77
N GLY A 218 14.61 -11.08 16.00
CA GLY A 218 14.93 -12.47 16.30
C GLY A 218 13.78 -13.45 16.08
N ILE A 219 14.08 -14.75 16.25
CA ILE A 219 13.17 -15.90 16.08
C ILE A 219 11.86 -15.78 16.89
N THR A 220 11.88 -15.02 17.98
CA THR A 220 10.71 -14.79 18.87
C THR A 220 9.52 -14.18 18.14
N ASP A 221 9.75 -13.27 17.18
CA ASP A 221 8.68 -12.67 16.39
C ASP A 221 8.11 -13.63 15.33
N VAL A 222 8.93 -14.58 14.85
CA VAL A 222 8.51 -15.67 13.97
C VAL A 222 7.54 -16.59 14.71
N LEU A 223 7.86 -16.91 15.96
CA LEU A 223 7.01 -17.71 16.84
C LEU A 223 5.69 -17.00 17.19
N LYS A 224 5.69 -15.66 17.21
CA LYS A 224 4.48 -14.83 17.37
C LYS A 224 3.64 -14.70 16.09
N GLY A 225 4.00 -15.39 15.01
CA GLY A 225 3.23 -15.40 13.76
C GLY A 225 3.38 -14.12 12.90
N LYS A 226 4.37 -13.26 13.16
CA LYS A 226 4.65 -12.11 12.28
C LYS A 226 5.17 -12.62 10.92
N ARG A 227 4.76 -11.98 9.81
CA ARG A 227 5.24 -12.34 8.46
C ARG A 227 6.74 -12.09 8.36
N VAL A 228 7.50 -13.17 8.41
CA VAL A 228 8.96 -13.15 8.22
C VAL A 228 9.26 -13.12 6.73
N SER A 229 10.26 -12.32 6.35
CA SER A 229 10.89 -12.43 5.05
C SER A 229 12.38 -12.68 5.23
N ASN A 230 13.03 -13.34 4.28
CA ASN A 230 14.49 -13.43 4.31
C ASN A 230 15.09 -12.19 3.65
N ILE A 231 15.89 -11.43 4.39
CA ILE A 231 16.70 -10.34 3.86
C ILE A 231 18.16 -10.69 4.15
N TYR A 232 19.00 -10.66 3.13
CA TYR A 232 20.43 -10.98 3.25
C TYR A 232 20.72 -12.34 3.94
N GLY A 233 19.91 -13.37 3.65
CA GLY A 233 20.08 -14.70 4.24
C GLY A 233 19.72 -14.83 5.73
N VAL A 234 19.28 -13.73 6.36
CA VAL A 234 18.86 -13.69 7.77
C VAL A 234 17.32 -13.65 7.82
N PRO A 235 16.67 -14.51 8.62
CA PRO A 235 15.23 -14.40 8.86
C PRO A 235 14.94 -13.04 9.49
N THR A 236 14.14 -12.24 8.81
CA THR A 236 13.95 -10.82 9.10
C THR A 236 12.46 -10.50 9.14
N VAL A 237 11.97 -9.86 10.20
CA VAL A 237 10.65 -9.22 10.16
C VAL A 237 10.81 -7.91 9.43
N VAL A 238 10.51 -7.86 8.13
CA VAL A 238 10.45 -6.57 7.46
C VAL A 238 9.28 -5.82 8.09
N VAL A 239 9.59 -4.83 8.93
CA VAL A 239 8.71 -3.69 9.09
C VAL A 239 8.75 -2.98 7.74
N LYS A 240 7.91 -3.46 6.82
CA LYS A 240 7.62 -2.69 5.63
C LYS A 240 6.82 -1.55 6.21
N PHE A 241 7.44 -0.37 6.31
CA PHE A 241 6.68 0.86 6.20
C PHE A 241 6.05 0.80 4.81
N ASN A 242 4.93 0.09 4.70
CA ASN A 242 4.12 -0.03 3.50
C ASN A 242 3.36 1.30 3.39
N ILE A 243 4.14 2.38 3.36
CA ILE A 243 3.68 3.72 3.11
C ILE A 243 3.07 3.60 1.72
N LEU A 244 1.73 3.62 1.66
CA LEU A 244 0.89 3.61 0.47
C LEU A 244 1.74 3.72 -0.79
N SER A 245 1.88 2.61 -1.53
CA SER A 245 2.52 2.66 -2.86
C SER A 245 1.95 3.85 -3.62
N GLU A 246 2.73 4.54 -4.46
CA GLU A 246 2.27 5.82 -5.05
C GLU A 246 0.88 5.68 -5.70
N TRP A 247 0.65 4.53 -6.33
CA TRP A 247 -0.63 4.09 -6.87
C TRP A 247 -1.68 3.72 -5.83
N GLY A 248 -1.31 3.12 -4.70
CA GLY A 248 -2.20 2.92 -3.56
C GLY A 248 -2.70 4.25 -2.98
N ARG A 249 -1.87 5.30 -2.96
CA ARG A 249 -2.29 6.65 -2.53
C ARG A 249 -3.25 7.29 -3.53
N ILE A 250 -2.99 7.14 -4.83
CA ILE A 250 -3.91 7.59 -5.89
C ILE A 250 -5.23 6.83 -5.78
N GLY A 251 -5.18 5.50 -5.64
CA GLY A 251 -6.35 4.64 -5.47
C GLY A 251 -7.16 4.99 -4.23
N LYS A 252 -6.50 5.23 -3.09
CA LYS A 252 -7.13 5.76 -1.88
C LYS A 252 -7.84 7.08 -2.17
N GLY A 253 -7.14 8.05 -2.77
CA GLY A 253 -7.72 9.36 -3.07
C GLY A 253 -8.95 9.29 -3.99
N MET A 254 -8.89 8.45 -5.03
CA MET A 254 -10.03 8.22 -5.93
C MET A 254 -11.21 7.58 -5.19
N PHE A 255 -10.95 6.56 -4.37
CA PHE A 255 -11.96 5.90 -3.56
C PHE A 255 -12.60 6.87 -2.57
N GLU A 256 -11.81 7.68 -1.87
CA GLU A 256 -12.29 8.65 -0.89
C GLU A 256 -13.13 9.74 -1.55
N ILE A 257 -12.68 10.34 -2.66
CA ILE A 257 -13.44 11.36 -3.37
C ILE A 257 -14.77 10.80 -3.85
N ALA A 258 -14.78 9.59 -4.44
CA ALA A 258 -16.00 8.93 -4.89
C ALA A 258 -16.95 8.64 -3.72
N PHE A 259 -16.42 8.10 -2.62
CA PHE A 259 -17.21 7.74 -1.44
C PHE A 259 -17.79 8.97 -0.74
N VAL A 260 -16.99 10.02 -0.54
CA VAL A 260 -17.44 11.29 0.08
C VAL A 260 -18.45 12.00 -0.81
N SER A 261 -18.24 12.02 -2.13
CA SER A 261 -19.19 12.63 -3.08
C SER A 261 -20.53 11.89 -3.06
N LEU A 262 -20.52 10.56 -3.01
CA LEU A 262 -21.72 9.73 -2.90
C LEU A 262 -22.44 9.98 -1.57
N LEU A 263 -21.68 10.03 -0.46
CA LEU A 263 -22.22 10.25 0.88
C LEU A 263 -22.83 11.65 1.01
N LEU A 264 -22.16 12.68 0.48
CA LEU A 264 -22.74 14.02 0.41
C LEU A 264 -24.00 14.02 -0.45
N ALA A 265 -23.98 13.46 -1.66
CA ALA A 265 -25.17 13.44 -2.52
C ALA A 265 -26.37 12.74 -1.84
N ALA A 266 -26.13 11.63 -1.14
CA ALA A 266 -27.17 10.88 -0.45
C ALA A 266 -27.74 11.58 0.79
N PHE A 267 -26.88 12.24 1.59
CA PHE A 267 -27.26 12.79 2.90
C PHE A 267 -27.37 14.32 2.95
N LEU A 268 -27.02 15.04 1.89
CA LEU A 268 -27.08 16.52 1.84
C LEU A 268 -28.46 17.07 2.22
N PRO A 269 -29.60 16.52 1.73
CA PRO A 269 -30.92 17.04 2.12
C PRO A 269 -31.17 16.91 3.62
N PHE A 270 -30.79 15.78 4.21
CA PHE A 270 -30.96 15.52 5.63
C PHE A 270 -30.03 16.41 6.48
N PHE A 271 -28.79 16.58 6.03
CA PHE A 271 -27.82 17.45 6.67
C PHE A 271 -28.26 18.92 6.68
N LEU A 272 -28.78 19.44 5.56
CA LEU A 272 -29.31 20.81 5.49
C LEU A 272 -30.50 21.01 6.43
N LEU A 273 -31.43 20.05 6.49
CA LEU A 273 -32.54 20.08 7.44
C LEU A 273 -32.05 20.08 8.90
N TRP A 274 -31.02 19.28 9.21
CA TRP A 274 -30.42 19.23 10.54
C TRP A 274 -29.75 20.55 10.92
N VAL A 275 -28.97 21.16 10.03
CA VAL A 275 -28.35 22.48 10.26
C VAL A 275 -29.41 23.56 10.47
N LEU A 276 -30.49 23.55 9.66
CA LEU A 276 -31.60 24.50 9.80
C LEU A 276 -32.35 24.32 11.12
N PHE A 277 -32.58 23.08 11.54
CA PHE A 277 -33.17 22.76 12.85
C PHE A 277 -32.30 23.29 14.00
N LEU A 278 -30.98 23.11 13.93
CA LEU A 278 -30.06 23.62 14.93
C LEU A 278 -30.05 25.15 14.99
N TYR A 279 -30.05 25.80 13.82
CA TYR A 279 -30.14 27.26 13.72
C TYR A 279 -31.43 27.78 14.37
N ALA A 280 -32.56 27.13 14.09
CA ALA A 280 -33.86 27.46 14.69
C ALA A 280 -33.90 27.26 16.22
N LYS A 281 -33.10 26.34 16.76
CA LYS A 281 -32.94 26.10 18.22
C LYS A 281 -31.89 26.99 18.88
N GLY A 282 -31.31 27.96 18.16
CA GLY A 282 -30.27 28.85 18.69
C GLY A 282 -28.91 28.18 18.87
N GLY A 283 -28.63 27.11 18.12
CA GLY A 283 -27.32 26.46 18.11
C GLY A 283 -26.22 27.43 17.69
N LYS A 284 -25.15 27.53 18.50
CA LYS A 284 -23.97 28.34 18.16
C LYS A 284 -22.86 27.44 17.61
N PHE A 285 -22.26 27.86 16.51
CA PHE A 285 -21.08 27.21 15.94
C PHE A 285 -19.82 27.96 16.40
N LYS A 286 -18.81 27.20 16.82
CA LYS A 286 -17.47 27.72 17.09
C LYS A 286 -16.52 27.11 16.05
N ASN A 287 -15.74 27.93 15.38
CA ASN A 287 -14.67 27.40 14.54
C ASN A 287 -13.52 26.93 15.42
N ILE A 288 -13.08 25.70 15.18
CA ILE A 288 -11.91 25.11 15.83
C ILE A 288 -10.80 25.02 14.79
N GLU A 289 -9.60 25.43 15.19
CA GLU A 289 -8.38 25.25 14.41
C GLU A 289 -7.76 23.90 14.77
N ALA A 290 -7.32 23.17 13.75
CA ALA A 290 -6.62 21.90 13.90
C ALA A 290 -5.45 21.81 12.93
N VAL A 291 -4.51 20.94 13.27
CA VAL A 291 -3.29 20.67 12.52
C VAL A 291 -3.27 19.20 12.15
N SER A 292 -3.18 18.93 10.85
CA SER A 292 -2.93 17.58 10.36
C SER A 292 -1.49 17.16 10.71
N VAL A 293 -1.26 15.85 10.83
CA VAL A 293 0.07 15.24 10.93
C VAL A 293 1.05 15.78 9.88
N SER A 294 0.56 16.00 8.66
CA SER A 294 1.27 16.62 7.54
C SER A 294 1.65 18.09 7.73
N SER A 295 1.41 18.68 8.91
CA SER A 295 1.55 20.10 9.27
C SER A 295 0.58 21.05 8.57
N GLU A 296 -0.33 20.54 7.73
CA GLU A 296 -1.39 21.36 7.13
C GLU A 296 -2.41 21.78 8.18
N ARG A 297 -2.63 23.09 8.31
CA ARG A 297 -3.64 23.67 9.21
C ARG A 297 -5.00 23.77 8.52
N PHE A 298 -6.06 23.51 9.26
CA PHE A 298 -7.43 23.66 8.79
C PHE A 298 -8.36 24.09 9.91
N CYS A 299 -9.48 24.72 9.51
CA CYS A 299 -10.51 25.15 10.44
C CYS A 299 -11.83 24.52 10.04
N PHE A 300 -12.62 24.12 11.03
CA PHE A 300 -13.94 23.58 10.79
C PHE A 300 -14.91 24.03 11.90
N PRO A 301 -16.19 24.20 11.57
CA PRO A 301 -17.19 24.58 12.54
C PRO A 301 -17.56 23.37 13.42
N VAL A 302 -17.72 23.61 14.71
CA VAL A 302 -18.21 22.63 15.69
C VAL A 302 -19.38 23.22 16.45
N LEU A 303 -20.37 22.38 16.73
CA LEU A 303 -21.56 22.79 17.45
C LEU A 303 -21.26 22.87 18.95
N THR A 304 -21.65 23.97 19.60
CA THR A 304 -21.51 24.10 21.06
C THR A 304 -22.60 23.38 21.87
N SER A 305 -23.69 22.94 21.23
CA SER A 305 -24.83 22.29 21.90
C SER A 305 -24.89 20.78 21.68
N ARG A 306 -25.36 20.04 22.69
CA ARG A 306 -25.25 18.57 22.83
C ARG A 306 -26.34 17.76 22.12
N PHE A 307 -26.54 17.93 20.81
CA PHE A 307 -27.67 17.23 20.17
C PHE A 307 -27.32 16.00 19.33
N PHE A 308 -26.34 16.01 18.42
CA PHE A 308 -26.06 14.82 17.61
C PHE A 308 -24.61 14.78 17.15
N PRO A 309 -23.79 13.95 17.77
CA PRO A 309 -22.37 14.16 17.66
C PRO A 309 -21.91 13.48 16.32
N PHE A 310 -22.63 12.47 15.77
CA PHE A 310 -22.28 11.82 14.48
C PHE A 310 -22.39 12.76 13.27
N LEU A 311 -23.34 13.69 13.32
CA LEU A 311 -23.56 14.64 12.24
C LEU A 311 -22.46 15.72 12.17
N GLU A 312 -21.64 15.88 13.21
CA GLU A 312 -20.50 16.79 13.18
C GLU A 312 -19.39 16.31 12.22
N LEU A 313 -19.31 15.00 11.94
CA LEU A 313 -18.37 14.46 10.94
C LEU A 313 -18.63 15.05 9.54
N PHE A 314 -19.89 15.39 9.24
CA PHE A 314 -20.25 16.01 7.97
C PHE A 314 -19.66 17.42 7.82
N LEU A 315 -19.43 18.13 8.93
CA LEU A 315 -18.81 19.47 8.92
C LEU A 315 -17.34 19.44 8.48
N LEU A 316 -16.70 18.26 8.55
CA LEU A 316 -15.32 18.05 8.12
C LEU A 316 -15.19 17.61 6.66
N LEU A 317 -16.25 17.06 6.04
CA LEU A 317 -16.22 16.57 4.66
C LEU A 317 -15.79 17.61 3.61
N PRO A 318 -16.12 18.92 3.73
CA PRO A 318 -15.59 19.93 2.82
C PRO A 318 -14.05 20.03 2.85
N GLU A 319 -13.41 19.82 4.00
CA GLU A 319 -11.94 19.84 4.09
C GLU A 319 -11.32 18.57 3.49
N VAL A 320 -12.07 17.45 3.46
CA VAL A 320 -11.68 16.24 2.71
C VAL A 320 -11.68 16.52 1.21
N LEU A 321 -12.72 17.19 0.68
CA LEU A 321 -12.79 17.56 -0.74
C LEU A 321 -11.73 18.58 -1.17
N LYS A 322 -11.37 19.52 -0.28
CA LYS A 322 -10.23 20.42 -0.46
C LYS A 322 -8.88 19.70 -0.40
N GLY A 323 -8.87 18.45 0.07
CA GLY A 323 -7.69 17.63 0.23
C GLY A 323 -6.81 18.05 1.39
N LYS A 324 -7.31 18.73 2.43
CA LYS A 324 -6.48 19.03 3.62
C LYS A 324 -6.41 17.86 4.60
N ILE A 325 -7.47 17.07 4.61
CA ILE A 325 -7.62 15.85 5.41
C ILE A 325 -8.19 14.72 4.54
N THR A 326 -8.17 13.51 5.06
CA THR A 326 -8.75 12.31 4.43
C THR A 326 -10.00 11.87 5.17
N LEU A 327 -10.78 10.95 4.61
CA LEU A 327 -11.96 10.43 5.32
C LEU A 327 -11.51 9.50 6.47
N VAL A 328 -10.63 8.56 6.14
CA VAL A 328 -10.00 7.67 7.11
C VAL A 328 -8.51 7.94 7.13
N GLY A 329 -7.94 8.08 8.33
CA GLY A 329 -6.53 8.42 8.46
C GLY A 329 -6.11 8.68 9.90
N PRO A 330 -4.84 9.02 10.10
CA PRO A 330 -4.29 9.51 11.37
C PRO A 330 -5.11 10.55 12.11
N LEU A 331 -4.95 10.60 13.44
CA LEU A 331 -5.49 11.69 14.25
C LEU A 331 -4.97 13.06 13.77
N PHE A 332 -5.76 14.12 13.94
CA PHE A 332 -5.32 15.51 13.87
C PHE A 332 -5.33 16.11 15.28
N PHE A 333 -4.54 17.15 15.49
CA PHE A 333 -4.27 17.72 16.80
C PHE A 333 -4.70 19.19 16.86
N SER A 334 -4.90 19.73 18.06
CA SER A 334 -4.90 21.18 18.26
C SER A 334 -3.50 21.74 17.96
N PRO A 335 -3.36 23.02 17.58
CA PRO A 335 -2.05 23.63 17.37
C PRO A 335 -1.11 23.47 18.57
N GLU A 336 -1.65 23.65 19.78
CA GLU A 336 -0.91 23.52 21.04
C GLU A 336 -0.41 22.09 21.27
N ALA A 337 -1.28 21.08 21.09
CA ALA A 337 -0.90 19.69 21.22
C ALA A 337 0.11 19.27 20.13
N TYR A 338 -0.04 19.76 18.90
CA TYR A 338 0.90 19.48 17.81
C TYR A 338 2.29 20.00 18.14
N GLU A 339 2.41 21.24 18.64
CA GLU A 339 3.69 21.81 19.06
C GLU A 339 4.32 21.02 20.22
N ARG A 340 3.55 20.69 21.27
CA ARG A 340 4.03 19.88 22.41
C ARG A 340 4.52 18.49 22.01
N LEU A 341 3.89 17.87 21.01
CA LEU A 341 4.23 16.54 20.53
C LEU A 341 5.33 16.55 19.48
N SER A 342 5.59 17.70 18.83
CA SER A 342 6.51 17.80 17.69
C SER A 342 7.96 17.37 18.01
N ASP A 343 8.37 17.47 19.28
CA ASP A 343 9.69 17.03 19.74
C ASP A 343 9.79 15.50 19.93
N LYS A 344 8.65 14.82 20.10
CA LYS A 344 8.62 13.38 20.38
C LYS A 344 9.05 12.57 19.15
N PRO A 345 9.89 11.52 19.31
CA PRO A 345 10.36 10.69 18.21
C PRO A 345 9.24 10.12 17.33
N ALA A 346 8.18 9.60 17.95
CA ALA A 346 7.02 9.05 17.25
C ALA A 346 6.33 10.08 16.34
N MET A 347 6.14 11.31 16.85
CA MET A 347 5.51 12.39 16.09
C MET A 347 6.41 12.88 14.94
N ARG A 348 7.74 12.96 15.14
CA ARG A 348 8.69 13.30 14.08
C ARG A 348 8.68 12.27 12.95
N LEU A 349 8.70 10.99 13.30
CA LEU A 349 8.59 9.90 12.34
C LEU A 349 7.29 10.00 11.55
N PHE A 350 6.19 10.24 12.25
CA PHE A 350 4.84 10.30 11.70
C PHE A 350 4.61 11.50 10.78
N ALA A 351 5.00 12.70 11.20
CA ALA A 351 4.95 13.92 10.40
C ALA A 351 5.83 13.82 9.14
N GLY A 352 6.98 13.14 9.24
CA GLY A 352 7.89 12.89 8.11
C GLY A 352 7.28 12.08 6.97
N GLN A 353 6.19 11.33 7.21
CA GLN A 353 5.53 10.51 6.18
C GLN A 353 4.63 11.31 5.24
N ASN A 354 4.39 12.59 5.52
CA ASN A 354 3.50 13.46 4.74
C ASN A 354 2.11 12.82 4.48
N VAL A 355 1.59 12.13 5.50
CA VAL A 355 0.26 11.53 5.50
C VAL A 355 -0.72 12.54 6.08
N ARG A 356 -1.85 12.72 5.39
CA ARG A 356 -2.93 13.58 5.85
C ARG A 356 -3.73 12.87 6.93
N SER A 357 -4.22 13.65 7.89
CA SER A 357 -5.05 13.17 8.98
C SER A 357 -6.45 12.83 8.49
N GLY A 358 -7.11 11.88 9.15
CA GLY A 358 -8.46 11.45 8.86
C GLY A 358 -9.52 12.16 9.69
N VAL A 359 -10.70 12.31 9.12
CA VAL A 359 -11.93 12.61 9.88
C VAL A 359 -12.18 11.52 10.93
N ILE A 360 -11.98 10.27 10.53
CA ILE A 360 -12.06 9.07 11.36
C ILE A 360 -10.65 8.47 11.49
N SER A 361 -10.22 8.18 12.71
CA SER A 361 -8.92 7.55 12.98
C SER A 361 -9.03 6.28 13.82
N LEU A 362 -8.13 5.34 13.58
CA LEU A 362 -8.05 4.11 14.37
C LEU A 362 -7.64 4.42 15.82
N SER A 363 -6.66 5.30 15.98
CA SER A 363 -6.18 5.81 17.27
C SER A 363 -7.28 6.41 18.14
N ARG A 364 -8.33 6.97 17.53
CA ARG A 364 -9.47 7.53 18.27
C ARG A 364 -10.22 6.47 19.05
N PHE A 365 -10.39 5.27 18.50
CA PHE A 365 -11.06 4.19 19.22
C PHE A 365 -10.27 3.74 20.45
N TYR A 366 -8.93 3.80 20.38
CA TYR A 366 -8.07 3.52 21.52
C TYR A 366 -8.21 4.60 22.59
N LEU A 367 -8.15 5.88 22.21
CA LEU A 367 -8.30 7.02 23.11
C LEU A 367 -9.67 7.09 23.79
N LEU A 368 -10.71 6.48 23.22
CA LEU A 368 -12.01 6.34 23.89
C LEU A 368 -11.90 5.51 25.17
N SER A 369 -11.02 4.50 25.20
CA SER A 369 -10.80 3.63 26.37
C SER A 369 -9.65 4.10 27.25
N HIS A 370 -8.63 4.74 26.67
CA HIS A 370 -7.41 5.21 27.35
C HIS A 370 -7.22 6.72 27.17
N PRO A 371 -8.10 7.55 27.77
CA PRO A 371 -7.96 9.00 27.68
C PRO A 371 -6.67 9.40 28.41
N GLY A 372 -5.76 10.11 27.73
CA GLY A 372 -4.46 10.44 28.32
C GLY A 372 -3.28 10.01 27.46
N ASP A 373 -3.46 8.89 26.76
CA ASP A 373 -2.34 8.17 26.17
C ASP A 373 -2.21 8.46 24.67
N ILE A 374 -1.79 9.68 24.35
CA ILE A 374 -1.58 10.14 22.97
C ILE A 374 -0.40 9.40 22.31
N GLU A 375 0.63 9.05 23.07
CA GLU A 375 1.80 8.36 22.53
C GLU A 375 1.41 7.00 21.96
N THR A 376 0.73 6.16 22.75
CA THR A 376 0.23 4.87 22.26
C THR A 376 -0.80 5.07 21.14
N ALA A 377 -1.61 6.14 21.20
CA ALA A 377 -2.54 6.46 20.11
C ALA A 377 -1.82 6.73 18.77
N ILE A 378 -0.67 7.42 18.79
CA ILE A 378 0.16 7.62 17.59
C ILE A 378 0.68 6.28 17.05
N GLU A 379 1.05 5.34 17.92
CA GLU A 379 1.47 3.99 17.50
C GLU A 379 0.35 3.25 16.74
N TYR A 380 -0.90 3.37 17.18
CA TYR A 380 -2.05 2.83 16.43
C TYR A 380 -2.21 3.46 15.05
N ASP A 381 -1.92 4.75 14.89
CA ASP A 381 -1.98 5.39 13.58
C ASP A 381 -0.80 5.02 12.69
N ILE A 382 0.40 4.80 13.27
CA ILE A 382 1.54 4.22 12.55
C ILE A 382 1.16 2.82 12.04
N PHE A 383 0.59 1.98 12.90
CA PHE A 383 0.09 0.65 12.54
C PHE A 383 -0.95 0.71 11.41
N TYR A 384 -1.87 1.67 11.46
CA TYR A 384 -2.85 1.90 10.39
C TYR A 384 -2.18 2.24 9.05
N ILE A 385 -1.18 3.13 9.05
CA ILE A 385 -0.46 3.52 7.84
C ILE A 385 0.32 2.34 7.25
N GLU A 386 0.99 1.56 8.10
CA GLU A 386 1.78 0.40 7.67
C GLU A 386 0.92 -0.73 7.11
N GLY A 387 -0.24 -0.95 7.71
CA GLY A 387 -1.18 -2.01 7.36
C GLY A 387 -2.28 -1.58 6.39
N TRP A 388 -2.17 -0.40 5.77
CA TRP A 388 -3.30 0.18 5.04
C TRP A 388 -3.84 -0.73 3.93
N THR A 389 -5.16 -0.92 3.94
CA THR A 389 -5.93 -1.54 2.86
C THR A 389 -7.30 -0.87 2.76
N ILE A 390 -7.95 -0.97 1.59
CA ILE A 390 -9.33 -0.49 1.41
C ILE A 390 -10.28 -1.17 2.40
N PHE A 391 -10.06 -2.46 2.71
CA PHE A 391 -10.86 -3.19 3.68
C PHE A 391 -10.71 -2.64 5.11
N LEU A 392 -9.49 -2.25 5.50
CA LEU A 392 -9.25 -1.62 6.80
C LEU A 392 -9.97 -0.27 6.91
N ASP A 393 -9.96 0.54 5.84
CA ASP A 393 -10.73 1.80 5.80
C ASP A 393 -12.24 1.53 5.97
N LEU A 394 -12.79 0.54 5.27
CA LEU A 394 -14.19 0.15 5.40
C LEU A 394 -14.52 -0.34 6.82
N GLU A 395 -13.65 -1.16 7.41
CA GLU A 395 -13.81 -1.64 8.79
C GLU A 395 -13.84 -0.48 9.79
N ILE A 396 -12.92 0.49 9.63
CA ILE A 396 -12.86 1.68 10.48
C ILE A 396 -14.12 2.54 10.32
N ILE A 397 -14.62 2.74 9.09
CA ILE A 397 -15.87 3.47 8.82
C ILE A 397 -17.05 2.77 9.50
N VAL A 398 -17.18 1.45 9.31
CA VAL A 398 -18.25 0.65 9.93
C VAL A 398 -18.16 0.76 11.46
N ARG A 399 -16.97 0.61 12.03
CA ARG A 399 -16.75 0.75 13.47
C ARG A 399 -17.11 2.15 13.98
N ALA A 400 -16.85 3.21 13.20
CA ALA A 400 -17.21 4.58 13.55
C ALA A 400 -18.72 4.82 13.55
N ILE A 401 -19.46 4.17 12.66
CA ILE A 401 -20.94 4.24 12.62
C ILE A 401 -21.54 3.62 13.89
N PHE A 402 -21.00 2.49 14.35
CA PHE A 402 -21.53 1.76 15.51
C PHE A 402 -20.95 2.19 16.86
N THR A 403 -19.91 3.03 16.86
CA THR A 403 -19.35 3.61 18.09
C THR A 403 -19.94 4.99 18.31
N PRO A 404 -20.51 5.31 19.49
CA PRO A 404 -20.96 6.67 19.81
C PRO A 404 -19.74 7.60 20.00
N LEU A 405 -19.15 8.00 18.86
CA LEU A 405 -17.77 8.48 18.77
C LEU A 405 -17.60 9.90 19.35
N ILE A 406 -18.63 10.76 19.31
CA ILE A 406 -18.36 12.21 19.24
C ILE A 406 -18.36 12.96 20.59
N TRP A 407 -18.96 12.44 21.67
CA TRP A 407 -19.00 13.18 22.95
C TRP A 407 -17.65 13.24 23.70
N ARG A 408 -16.73 12.30 23.46
CA ARG A 408 -15.38 12.29 24.06
C ARG A 408 -14.32 13.04 23.24
N LEU A 409 -14.64 13.47 22.01
CA LEU A 409 -13.65 13.96 21.04
C LEU A 409 -13.08 15.35 21.31
N TYR A 410 -13.80 16.19 22.07
CA TYR A 410 -13.45 17.61 22.24
C TYR A 410 -13.05 18.00 23.65
N ARG A 411 -13.13 17.07 24.62
CA ARG A 411 -12.85 17.38 26.03
C ARG A 411 -11.42 17.08 26.45
N TYR A 412 -10.61 16.57 25.52
CA TYR A 412 -9.28 16.06 25.84
C TYR A 412 -8.18 17.13 25.72
N ASP A 413 -8.46 18.26 25.07
CA ASP A 413 -7.50 19.40 24.95
C ASP A 413 -7.39 20.22 26.25
N ASP A 414 -8.42 20.20 27.12
CA ASP A 414 -8.47 21.09 28.29
C ASP A 414 -7.88 20.48 29.59
N ARG A 415 -7.44 19.21 29.61
CA ARG A 415 -7.02 18.53 30.88
C ARG A 415 -5.87 17.51 30.77
N GLY A 416 -4.77 17.84 30.08
CA GLY A 416 -3.55 17.00 30.14
C GLY A 416 -2.35 17.53 29.38
#